data_AF-A0A7W9YQE2-F1
#
_entry.id   AF-A0A7W9YQE2-F1
#
_cell.length_a   1.000
_cell.length_b   1.000
_cell.length_c   1.000
_cell.angle_alpha   90.00
_cell.angle_beta   90.00
_cell.angle_gamma   90.00
#
_symmetry.space_group_name_H-M   'P 1'
#
loop_
_entity.id
_entity.type
_entity.pdbx_description
1 polymer ?
#
loop_
_entity_poly.entity_id
_entity_poly.type
_entity_poly.pdbx_seq_one_letter_code
_entity_poly.pdbx_strand_id
1 'polypeptide(L)'
;MSRLTSVSPYRQWDVRFGTRPHGIDTTVRTYQLTPEQLERLRNGESIDDILKDCKSVKEEKDMSNKKIDLTVEEYVEMNKKGMTDTEIAQAKGITKQQLYSWKYFRKGHIKRLLEQSEAEQQATEQIQQAQQEVAATAVETESERQESTVTEEIDDKGIEWLKREVIHAHKMLTEKEQECEEKQHMLEAVLARNEELHKEVLTLENEIARLKELVQELTNRNERYHDTTLENERELRALRMYALHKLQKDVYGA
;
A
#
# COMPACT_ATOMS: atom_id res chain seq x y z
N MET A 1 -20.48 49.04 23.56
CA MET A 1 -20.55 47.57 23.71
C MET A 1 -20.04 46.94 22.43
N SER A 2 -18.77 46.53 22.41
CA SER A 2 -18.10 46.02 21.21
C SER A 2 -18.47 44.56 20.97
N ARG A 3 -19.07 44.27 19.81
CA ARG A 3 -19.41 42.91 19.38
C ARG A 3 -18.14 42.20 18.90
N LEU A 4 -17.59 41.33 19.74
CA LEU A 4 -16.59 40.35 19.32
C LEU A 4 -17.29 39.28 18.47
N THR A 5 -17.12 39.33 17.15
CA THR A 5 -17.41 38.21 16.26
C THR A 5 -16.34 37.14 16.49
N SER A 6 -16.71 35.96 16.97
CA SER A 6 -15.78 34.85 17.18
C SER A 6 -15.26 34.35 15.83
N VAL A 7 -14.00 34.64 15.54
CA VAL A 7 -13.29 34.07 14.39
C VAL A 7 -12.89 32.64 14.77
N SER A 8 -13.46 31.66 14.07
CA SER A 8 -13.16 30.23 14.23
C SER A 8 -11.64 29.98 14.34
N PRO A 9 -11.16 29.17 15.32
CA PRO A 9 -9.74 28.88 15.53
C PRO A 9 -9.02 28.33 14.29
N TYR A 10 -9.76 27.76 13.34
CA TYR A 10 -9.23 27.21 12.10
C TYR A 10 -8.89 28.26 11.03
N ARG A 11 -9.26 29.54 11.22
CA ARG A 11 -8.94 30.65 10.29
C ARG A 11 -7.76 31.51 10.73
N GLN A 12 -7.16 31.23 11.88
CA GLN A 12 -6.13 32.08 12.50
C GLN A 12 -4.70 31.72 12.09
N TRP A 13 -4.54 30.66 11.29
CA TRP A 13 -3.25 30.22 10.80
C TRP A 13 -3.15 30.50 9.30
N ASP A 14 -1.97 30.94 8.85
CA ASP A 14 -1.65 30.99 7.42
C ASP A 14 -2.02 29.65 6.78
N VAL A 15 -2.61 29.69 5.58
CA VAL A 15 -2.97 28.50 4.81
C VAL A 15 -1.68 27.77 4.48
N ARG A 16 -1.29 26.84 5.36
CA ARG A 16 -0.17 25.93 5.16
C ARG A 16 -0.61 24.91 4.11
N PHE A 17 -0.60 25.30 2.85
CA PHE A 17 -0.42 24.33 1.77
C PHE A 17 0.90 23.63 2.09
N GLY A 18 0.81 22.37 2.54
CA GLY A 18 1.98 21.61 2.91
C GLY A 18 2.96 21.59 1.74
N THR A 19 4.25 21.76 2.01
CA THR A 19 5.36 21.58 1.05
C THR A 19 5.55 20.11 0.64
N ARG A 20 4.49 19.30 0.71
CA ARG A 20 4.51 17.98 0.10
C ARG A 20 4.53 18.21 -1.42
N PRO A 21 5.49 17.63 -2.16
CA PRO A 21 5.39 17.62 -3.61
C PRO A 21 4.12 16.84 -3.95
N HIS A 22 3.04 17.55 -4.26
CA HIS A 22 1.87 16.94 -4.82
C HIS A 22 2.29 16.42 -6.20
N GLY A 23 2.14 15.12 -6.44
CA GLY A 23 2.31 14.52 -7.76
C GLY A 23 1.20 14.94 -8.73
N ILE A 24 0.79 16.21 -8.68
CA ILE A 24 -0.08 16.83 -9.66
C ILE A 24 0.80 17.06 -10.87
N ASP A 25 0.44 16.39 -11.96
CA ASP A 25 1.06 16.60 -13.25
C ASP A 25 0.83 18.07 -13.66
N THR A 26 1.90 18.88 -13.61
CA THR A 26 1.87 20.30 -13.99
C THR A 26 2.05 20.49 -15.49
N THR A 27 2.14 19.41 -16.26
CA THR A 27 2.26 19.50 -17.71
C THR A 27 0.97 20.05 -18.31
N VAL A 28 1.09 21.15 -19.06
CA VAL A 28 -0.04 21.75 -19.79
C VAL A 28 -0.31 20.89 -21.02
N ARG A 29 -1.46 20.22 -21.05
CA ARG A 29 -1.90 19.45 -22.22
C ARG A 29 -2.55 20.37 -23.24
N THR A 30 -2.08 20.33 -24.47
CA THR A 30 -2.66 21.10 -25.58
C THR A 30 -3.42 20.16 -26.51
N TYR A 31 -4.70 20.45 -26.74
CA TYR A 31 -5.54 19.73 -27.69
C TYR A 31 -5.87 20.64 -28.88
N GLN A 32 -5.80 20.11 -30.11
CA GLN A 32 -6.28 20.82 -31.29
C GLN A 32 -7.75 20.48 -31.51
N LEU A 33 -8.63 21.47 -31.37
CA LEU A 33 -10.07 21.33 -31.60
C LEU A 33 -10.39 21.43 -33.09
N THR A 34 -11.31 20.59 -33.54
CA THR A 34 -11.88 20.70 -34.89
C THR A 34 -12.83 21.92 -34.99
N PRO A 35 -13.14 22.42 -36.20
CA PRO A 35 -14.02 23.57 -36.38
C PRO A 35 -15.39 23.41 -35.70
N GLU A 36 -15.99 22.23 -35.78
CA GLU A 36 -17.28 21.90 -35.17
C GLU A 36 -17.22 21.91 -33.62
N GLN A 37 -16.11 21.45 -33.05
CA GLN A 37 -15.88 21.49 -31.60
C GLN A 37 -15.64 22.92 -31.08
N LEU A 38 -15.05 23.79 -31.90
CA LEU A 38 -14.90 25.21 -31.58
C LEU A 38 -16.25 25.93 -31.56
N GLU A 39 -17.18 25.57 -32.46
CA GLU A 39 -18.54 26.10 -32.44
C GLU A 39 -19.32 25.66 -31.19
N ARG A 40 -19.20 24.39 -30.79
CA ARG A 40 -19.76 23.89 -29.52
C ARG A 40 -19.21 24.62 -28.30
N LEU A 41 -17.92 24.90 -28.29
CA LEU A 41 -17.29 25.71 -27.23
C LEU A 41 -17.84 27.15 -27.21
N ARG A 42 -18.02 27.77 -28.38
CA ARG A 42 -18.63 29.10 -28.51
C ARG A 42 -20.10 29.13 -28.06
N ASN A 43 -20.80 28.01 -28.19
CA ASN A 43 -22.18 27.83 -27.73
C ASN A 43 -22.29 27.58 -26.21
N GLY A 44 -21.17 27.54 -25.49
CA GLY A 44 -21.13 27.44 -24.03
C GLY A 44 -21.06 26.03 -23.48
N GLU A 45 -20.81 25.00 -24.30
CA GLU A 45 -20.52 23.66 -23.82
C GLU A 45 -19.15 23.59 -23.11
N SER A 46 -19.04 22.75 -22.08
CA SER A 46 -17.79 22.56 -21.35
C SER A 46 -16.72 21.92 -22.24
N ILE A 47 -15.48 22.38 -22.11
CA ILE A 47 -14.30 21.80 -22.78
C ILE A 47 -14.21 20.29 -22.48
N ASP A 48 -14.51 19.89 -21.25
CA ASP A 48 -14.45 18.48 -20.84
C ASP A 48 -15.46 17.60 -21.59
N ASP A 49 -16.65 18.12 -21.88
CA ASP A 49 -17.68 17.40 -22.62
C ASP A 49 -17.36 17.29 -24.11
N ILE A 50 -16.77 18.35 -24.68
CA ILE A 50 -16.30 18.39 -26.07
C ILE A 50 -15.12 17.41 -26.27
N LEU A 51 -14.20 17.38 -25.31
CA LEU A 51 -13.03 16.51 -25.35
C LEU A 51 -13.34 15.05 -25.00
N LYS A 52 -14.46 14.78 -24.31
CA LYS A 52 -14.89 13.41 -23.96
C LYS A 52 -15.03 12.50 -25.18
N ASP A 53 -15.41 13.07 -26.32
CA ASP A 53 -15.61 12.32 -27.56
C ASP A 53 -14.39 12.24 -28.47
N CYS A 54 -13.31 12.94 -28.14
CA CYS A 54 -12.06 12.87 -28.89
C CYS A 54 -11.44 11.47 -28.76
N LYS A 55 -11.05 10.87 -29.89
CA LYS A 55 -10.41 9.54 -29.94
C LYS A 55 -9.19 9.44 -29.03
N SER A 56 -8.36 10.49 -28.99
CA SER A 56 -7.18 10.57 -28.11
C SER A 56 -7.54 10.49 -26.62
N VAL A 57 -8.62 11.14 -26.19
CA VAL A 57 -9.06 11.15 -24.78
C VAL A 57 -9.76 9.84 -24.41
N LYS A 58 -10.48 9.23 -25.36
CA LYS A 58 -11.08 7.89 -25.19
C LYS A 58 -10.00 6.81 -25.06
N GLU A 59 -9.01 6.79 -25.95
CA GLU A 59 -7.88 5.86 -25.89
C GLU A 59 -7.07 6.03 -24.59
N GLU A 60 -6.80 7.25 -24.14
CA GLU A 60 -6.13 7.49 -22.86
C GLU A 60 -6.95 6.99 -21.65
N LYS A 61 -8.27 7.25 -21.64
CA LYS A 61 -9.17 6.76 -20.58
C LYS A 61 -9.26 5.23 -20.58
N ASP A 62 -9.37 4.62 -21.75
CA ASP A 62 -9.46 3.16 -21.88
C ASP A 62 -8.16 2.48 -21.44
N MET A 63 -7.00 3.08 -21.74
CA MET A 63 -5.70 2.60 -21.24
C MET A 63 -5.57 2.75 -19.72
N SER A 64 -6.08 3.84 -19.13
CA SER A 64 -6.06 4.08 -17.68
C SER A 64 -6.98 3.15 -16.87
N ASN A 65 -8.07 2.67 -17.48
CA ASN A 65 -9.06 1.78 -16.85
C ASN A 65 -8.79 0.29 -17.11
N LYS A 66 -7.81 -0.04 -17.97
CA LYS A 66 -7.48 -1.42 -18.29
C LYS A 66 -6.97 -2.16 -17.04
N LYS A 67 -7.61 -3.29 -16.72
CA LYS A 67 -7.20 -4.15 -15.61
C LYS A 67 -5.78 -4.67 -15.88
N ILE A 68 -4.92 -4.55 -14.88
CA ILE A 68 -3.52 -4.97 -14.98
C ILE A 68 -3.45 -6.49 -14.82
N ASP A 69 -3.36 -7.20 -15.94
CA ASP A 69 -3.10 -8.65 -16.00
C ASP A 69 -1.58 -8.90 -15.96
N LEU A 70 -0.95 -8.45 -14.87
CA LEU A 70 0.46 -8.70 -14.56
C LEU A 70 0.55 -9.37 -13.19
N THR A 71 1.14 -10.57 -13.16
CA THR A 71 1.46 -11.26 -11.90
C THR A 71 2.83 -10.83 -11.39
N VAL A 72 3.09 -11.06 -10.10
CA VAL A 72 4.36 -10.66 -9.47
C VAL A 72 5.54 -11.48 -10.02
N GLU A 73 5.31 -12.76 -10.26
CA GLU A 73 6.29 -13.70 -10.81
C GLU A 73 6.70 -13.31 -12.22
N GLU A 74 5.73 -13.02 -13.10
CA GLU A 74 5.99 -12.56 -14.47
C GLU A 74 6.84 -11.28 -14.49
N TYR A 75 6.58 -10.32 -13.59
CA TYR A 75 7.39 -9.11 -13.50
C TYR A 75 8.85 -9.43 -13.09
N VAL A 76 9.04 -10.30 -12.10
CA VAL A 76 10.37 -10.69 -11.63
C VAL A 76 11.15 -11.43 -12.73
N GLU A 77 10.51 -12.30 -13.50
CA GLU A 77 11.14 -12.97 -14.64
C GLU A 77 11.55 -12.00 -15.75
N MET A 78 10.69 -11.04 -16.09
CA MET A 78 10.99 -10.03 -17.12
C MET A 78 12.14 -9.12 -16.66
N ASN A 79 12.19 -8.81 -15.35
CA ASN A 79 13.27 -8.04 -14.74
C ASN A 79 14.59 -8.82 -14.73
N LYS A 80 14.56 -10.15 -14.48
CA LYS A 80 15.74 -11.03 -14.61
C LYS A 80 16.27 -11.07 -16.04
N LYS A 81 15.39 -10.99 -17.03
CA LYS A 81 15.76 -10.89 -18.46
C LYS A 81 16.34 -9.52 -18.84
N GLY A 82 16.45 -8.58 -17.91
CA GLY A 82 17.02 -7.26 -18.11
C GLY A 82 16.09 -6.27 -18.81
N MET A 83 14.78 -6.57 -18.92
CA MET A 83 13.83 -5.63 -19.52
C MET A 83 13.62 -4.43 -18.60
N THR A 84 13.60 -3.24 -19.21
CA THR A 84 13.33 -2.00 -18.48
C THR A 84 11.84 -1.87 -18.14
N ASP A 85 11.51 -1.14 -17.07
CA ASP A 85 10.10 -0.87 -16.68
C ASP A 85 9.28 -0.28 -17.86
N THR A 86 9.93 0.41 -18.80
CA THR A 86 9.26 0.95 -19.99
C THR A 86 8.90 -0.12 -21.02
N GLU A 87 9.76 -1.11 -21.21
CA GLU A 87 9.51 -2.24 -22.12
C GLU A 87 8.48 -3.19 -21.53
N ILE A 88 8.52 -3.42 -20.21
CA ILE A 88 7.53 -4.23 -19.49
C ILE A 88 6.13 -3.60 -19.62
N ALA A 89 6.03 -2.27 -19.45
CA ALA A 89 4.77 -1.55 -19.61
C ALA A 89 4.21 -1.67 -21.04
N GLN A 90 5.07 -1.54 -22.06
CA GLN A 90 4.67 -1.69 -23.47
C GLN A 90 4.25 -3.13 -23.80
N ALA A 91 5.02 -4.14 -23.36
CA ALA A 91 4.73 -5.54 -23.60
C ALA A 91 3.39 -5.98 -23.00
N LYS A 92 3.02 -5.41 -21.85
CA LYS A 92 1.73 -5.68 -21.19
C LYS A 92 0.62 -4.72 -21.62
N GLY A 93 0.92 -3.71 -22.44
CA GLY A 93 -0.05 -2.71 -22.90
C GLY A 93 -0.65 -1.90 -21.76
N ILE A 94 0.19 -1.49 -20.80
CA ILE A 94 -0.16 -0.73 -19.58
C ILE A 94 0.61 0.60 -19.60
N THR A 95 0.07 1.65 -18.98
CA THR A 95 0.78 2.92 -18.82
C THR A 95 1.92 2.82 -17.78
N LYS A 96 2.97 3.64 -17.96
CA LYS A 96 4.10 3.68 -17.00
C LYS A 96 3.64 3.98 -15.56
N GLN A 97 2.64 4.85 -15.40
CA GLN A 97 2.08 5.21 -14.10
C GLN A 97 1.33 4.04 -13.44
N GLN A 98 0.55 3.29 -14.21
CA GLN A 98 -0.12 2.08 -13.71
C GLN A 98 0.89 1.03 -13.26
N LEU A 99 1.95 0.77 -14.05
CA LEU A 99 3.02 -0.16 -13.64
C LEU A 99 3.72 0.31 -12.35
N TYR A 100 4.01 1.61 -12.24
CA TYR A 100 4.60 2.20 -11.03
C TYR A 100 3.70 1.98 -9.80
N SER A 101 2.40 2.30 -9.92
CA SER A 101 1.45 2.09 -8.82
C SER A 101 1.34 0.62 -8.43
N TRP A 102 1.23 -0.28 -9.42
CA TRP A 102 1.14 -1.72 -9.22
C TRP A 102 2.37 -2.27 -8.47
N LYS A 103 3.56 -1.81 -8.85
CA LYS A 103 4.85 -2.13 -8.21
C LYS A 103 4.95 -1.57 -6.80
N TYR A 104 4.47 -0.35 -6.58
CA TYR A 104 4.46 0.27 -5.25
C TYR A 104 3.64 -0.55 -4.25
N PHE A 105 2.41 -0.94 -4.62
CA PHE A 105 1.54 -1.74 -3.75
C PHE A 105 2.07 -3.16 -3.50
N ARG A 106 2.92 -3.70 -4.39
CA ARG A 106 3.46 -5.07 -4.32
C ARG A 106 4.95 -5.14 -3.99
N LYS A 107 5.57 -4.01 -3.64
CA LYS A 107 7.02 -3.87 -3.40
C LYS A 107 7.58 -4.94 -2.44
N GLY A 108 6.83 -5.26 -1.38
CA GLY A 108 7.25 -6.28 -0.40
C GLY A 108 7.20 -7.73 -0.92
N HIS A 109 6.30 -8.05 -1.85
CA HIS A 109 6.26 -9.37 -2.51
C HIS A 109 7.34 -9.48 -3.57
N ILE A 110 7.55 -8.43 -4.36
CA ILE A 110 8.63 -8.36 -5.36
C ILE A 110 9.99 -8.55 -4.69
N LYS A 111 10.23 -7.87 -3.57
CA LYS A 111 11.49 -7.98 -2.81
C LYS A 111 11.74 -9.42 -2.33
N ARG A 112 10.74 -10.08 -1.74
CA ARG A 112 10.85 -11.48 -1.28
C ARG A 112 11.17 -12.46 -2.40
N LEU A 113 10.50 -12.33 -3.56
CA LEU A 113 10.76 -13.22 -4.70
C LEU A 113 12.15 -12.98 -5.32
N LEU A 114 12.63 -11.74 -5.35
CA LEU A 114 13.98 -11.43 -5.79
C LEU A 114 15.02 -12.06 -4.85
N GLU A 115 14.86 -11.87 -3.54
CA GLU A 115 15.74 -12.46 -2.52
C GLU A 115 15.75 -14.00 -2.58
N GLN A 116 14.59 -14.63 -2.75
CA GLN A 116 14.50 -16.08 -2.95
C GLN A 116 15.25 -16.52 -4.21
N SER A 117 15.11 -15.78 -5.30
CA SER A 117 15.81 -16.14 -6.53
C SER A 117 17.33 -15.90 -6.49
N GLU A 118 17.79 -14.89 -5.78
CA GLU A 118 19.22 -14.65 -5.54
C GLU A 118 19.80 -15.75 -4.65
N ALA A 119 19.06 -16.20 -3.62
CA ALA A 119 19.45 -17.32 -2.77
C ALA A 119 19.51 -18.63 -3.55
N GLU A 120 18.56 -18.88 -4.46
CA GLU A 120 18.59 -20.05 -5.37
C GLU A 120 19.81 -20.01 -6.29
N GLN A 121 20.14 -18.86 -6.87
CA GLN A 121 21.35 -18.70 -7.70
C GLN A 121 22.62 -18.99 -6.90
N GLN A 122 22.75 -18.41 -5.71
CA GLN A 122 23.89 -18.65 -4.82
C GLN A 122 23.99 -20.12 -4.40
N ALA A 123 22.85 -20.77 -4.12
CA ALA A 123 22.84 -22.21 -3.81
C ALA A 123 23.30 -23.05 -5.01
N THR A 124 22.87 -22.71 -6.24
CA THR A 124 23.34 -23.42 -7.44
C THR A 124 24.83 -23.20 -7.72
N GLU A 125 25.34 -21.99 -7.49
CA GLU A 125 26.77 -21.68 -7.63
C GLU A 125 27.61 -22.41 -6.59
N GLN A 126 27.15 -22.47 -5.33
CA GLN A 126 27.81 -23.23 -4.27
C GLN A 126 27.80 -24.75 -4.56
N ILE A 127 26.70 -25.28 -5.09
CA ILE A 127 26.63 -26.69 -5.50
C ILE A 127 27.59 -26.97 -6.66
N GLN A 128 27.70 -26.07 -7.64
CA GLN A 128 28.66 -26.21 -8.75
C GLN A 128 30.11 -26.12 -8.28
N GLN A 129 30.42 -25.21 -7.35
CA GLN A 129 31.74 -25.09 -6.74
C GLN A 129 32.09 -26.35 -5.94
N ALA A 130 31.17 -26.85 -5.12
CA ALA A 130 31.35 -28.10 -4.38
C ALA A 130 31.56 -29.31 -5.32
N GLN A 131 30.84 -29.38 -6.45
CA GLN A 131 31.05 -30.42 -7.46
C GLN A 131 32.42 -30.32 -8.15
N GLN A 132 32.92 -29.09 -8.41
CA GLN A 132 34.27 -28.87 -8.94
C GLN A 132 35.36 -29.22 -7.93
N GLU A 133 35.18 -28.91 -6.65
CA GLU A 133 36.11 -29.29 -5.58
C GLU A 133 36.15 -30.81 -5.35
N VAL A 134 35.00 -31.50 -5.42
CA VAL A 134 34.93 -32.97 -5.38
C VAL A 134 35.60 -33.61 -6.60
N ALA A 135 35.48 -33.00 -7.79
CA ALA A 135 36.18 -33.47 -8.98
C ALA A 135 37.70 -33.21 -8.94
N ALA A 136 38.15 -32.09 -8.35
CA ALA A 136 39.57 -31.80 -8.16
C ALA A 136 40.22 -32.70 -7.10
N THR A 137 39.53 -32.95 -5.99
CA THR A 137 39.98 -33.87 -4.94
C THR A 137 39.94 -35.34 -5.36
N ALA A 138 39.05 -35.74 -6.27
CA ALA A 138 39.07 -37.07 -6.89
C ALA A 138 40.28 -37.30 -7.82
N VAL A 139 40.85 -36.23 -8.41
CA VAL A 139 42.07 -36.32 -9.24
C VAL A 139 43.34 -36.37 -8.39
N GLU A 140 43.34 -35.77 -7.20
CA GLU A 140 44.48 -35.83 -6.27
C GLU A 140 44.51 -37.11 -5.41
N THR A 141 43.35 -37.71 -5.12
CA THR A 141 43.25 -38.90 -4.25
C THR A 141 43.62 -40.23 -4.90
N GLU A 142 43.87 -40.28 -6.22
CA GLU A 142 44.43 -41.47 -6.88
C GLU A 142 45.97 -41.56 -6.83
N SER A 143 46.67 -40.47 -6.47
CA SER A 143 48.15 -40.45 -6.51
C SER A 143 48.84 -40.59 -5.13
N GLU A 144 48.13 -40.55 -4.01
CA GLU A 144 48.75 -40.62 -2.68
C GLU A 144 48.02 -41.62 -1.76
N ARG A 145 48.01 -42.89 -2.18
CA ARG A 145 47.80 -44.04 -1.28
C ARG A 145 49.13 -44.78 -1.11
N GLN A 146 50.16 -44.07 -0.67
CA GLN A 146 51.38 -44.67 -0.16
C GLN A 146 51.55 -44.34 1.32
N GLU A 147 51.27 -45.37 2.11
CA GLU A 147 51.90 -45.73 3.38
C GLU A 147 52.76 -44.64 4.04
N SER A 148 52.27 -44.11 5.15
CA SER A 148 53.15 -43.77 6.27
C SER A 148 52.48 -44.19 7.58
N THR A 149 52.97 -45.30 8.10
CA THR A 149 52.90 -45.71 9.50
C THR A 149 53.20 -44.51 10.41
N VAL A 150 52.18 -44.03 11.13
CA VAL A 150 52.29 -42.94 12.10
C VAL A 150 52.94 -43.49 13.37
N THR A 151 54.21 -43.18 13.55
CA THR A 151 54.86 -43.18 14.87
C THR A 151 54.43 -41.93 15.61
N GLU A 152 53.94 -42.13 16.83
CA GLU A 152 53.51 -41.10 17.78
C GLU A 152 54.69 -40.20 18.20
N GLU A 153 54.89 -39.10 17.48
CA GLU A 153 55.47 -37.89 18.06
C GLU A 153 54.41 -36.81 17.94
N ILE A 154 53.76 -36.50 19.06
CA ILE A 154 52.74 -35.48 19.08
C ILE A 154 53.46 -34.14 18.92
N ASP A 155 53.34 -33.53 17.74
CA ASP A 155 53.89 -32.20 17.49
C ASP A 155 53.25 -31.19 18.46
N ASP A 156 53.98 -30.77 19.48
CA ASP A 156 53.55 -29.79 20.48
C ASP A 156 53.03 -28.49 19.84
N LYS A 157 53.55 -28.13 18.66
CA LYS A 157 53.09 -26.99 17.86
C LYS A 157 51.68 -27.21 17.28
N GLY A 158 51.36 -28.43 16.87
CA GLY A 158 50.02 -28.80 16.40
C GLY A 158 49.00 -28.77 17.55
N ILE A 159 49.39 -29.27 18.73
CA ILE A 159 48.59 -29.11 19.96
C ILE A 159 48.33 -27.64 20.28
N GLU A 160 49.36 -26.78 20.23
CA GLU A 160 49.19 -25.36 20.53
C GLU A 160 48.29 -24.63 19.53
N TRP A 161 48.39 -24.95 18.24
CA TRP A 161 47.49 -24.41 17.22
C TRP A 161 46.04 -24.82 17.49
N LEU A 162 45.79 -26.10 17.76
CA LEU A 162 44.46 -26.60 18.10
C LEU A 162 43.89 -25.94 19.36
N LYS A 163 44.71 -25.71 20.39
CA LYS A 163 44.28 -24.99 21.60
C LYS A 163 43.81 -23.56 21.28
N ARG A 164 44.52 -22.84 20.40
CA ARG A 164 44.14 -21.48 19.98
C ARG A 164 42.85 -21.50 19.15
N GLU A 165 42.73 -22.47 18.25
CA GLU A 165 41.54 -22.62 17.42
C GLU A 165 40.30 -22.96 18.25
N VAL A 166 40.42 -23.86 19.24
CA VAL A 166 39.32 -24.18 20.17
C VAL A 166 38.90 -22.96 20.98
N ILE A 167 39.84 -22.14 21.46
CA ILE A 167 39.52 -20.90 22.18
C ILE A 167 38.79 -19.92 21.26
N HIS A 168 39.24 -19.77 20.02
CA HIS A 168 38.61 -18.90 19.03
C HIS A 168 37.19 -19.38 18.70
N ALA A 169 37.00 -20.66 18.41
CA ALA A 169 35.70 -21.27 18.14
C ALA A 169 34.75 -21.13 19.34
N HIS A 170 35.25 -21.35 20.57
CA HIS A 170 34.45 -21.16 21.78
C HIS A 170 34.01 -19.70 21.95
N LYS A 171 34.91 -18.74 21.71
CA LYS A 171 34.56 -17.31 21.75
C LYS A 171 33.48 -16.96 20.72
N MET A 172 33.62 -17.45 19.49
CA MET A 172 32.61 -17.25 18.44
C MET A 172 31.26 -17.85 18.83
N LEU A 173 31.26 -19.05 19.44
CA LEU A 173 30.04 -19.68 19.94
C LEU A 173 29.38 -18.86 21.04
N THR A 174 30.14 -18.38 22.02
CA THR A 174 29.57 -17.57 23.11
C THR A 174 28.99 -16.24 22.61
N GLU A 175 29.64 -15.60 21.64
CA GLU A 175 29.11 -14.37 21.01
C GLU A 175 27.80 -14.66 20.28
N LYS A 176 27.72 -15.80 19.57
CA LYS A 176 26.49 -16.21 18.88
C LYS A 176 25.38 -16.64 19.83
N GLU A 177 25.69 -17.26 20.95
CA GLU A 177 24.72 -17.58 22.01
C GLU A 177 24.11 -16.30 22.58
N GLN A 178 24.94 -15.30 22.90
CA GLN A 178 24.47 -13.98 23.37
C GLN A 178 23.57 -13.29 22.34
N GLU A 179 23.98 -13.26 21.06
CA GLU A 179 23.14 -12.70 19.99
C GLU A 179 21.78 -13.42 19.88
N CYS A 180 21.75 -14.74 20.09
CA CYS A 180 20.53 -15.54 20.06
C CYS A 180 19.62 -15.22 21.25
N GLU A 181 20.17 -15.09 22.46
CA GLU A 181 19.44 -14.70 23.67
C GLU A 181 18.83 -13.30 23.52
N GLU A 182 19.59 -12.33 23.02
CA GLU A 182 19.10 -10.98 22.75
C GLU A 182 17.94 -10.99 21.76
N LYS A 183 18.06 -11.75 20.67
CA LYS A 183 16.99 -11.90 19.67
C LYS A 183 15.75 -12.57 20.25
N GLN A 184 15.91 -13.58 21.12
CA GLN A 184 14.80 -14.22 21.82
C GLN A 184 14.06 -13.22 22.70
N HIS A 185 14.78 -12.45 23.53
CA HIS A 185 14.17 -11.45 24.39
C HIS A 185 13.45 -10.36 23.57
N MET A 186 14.04 -9.90 22.45
CA MET A 186 13.36 -8.97 21.54
C MET A 186 12.08 -9.56 20.95
N LEU A 187 12.11 -10.83 20.55
CA LEU A 187 10.95 -11.51 20.00
C LEU A 187 9.83 -11.65 21.03
N GLU A 188 10.17 -12.03 22.26
CA GLU A 188 9.22 -12.09 23.38
C GLU A 188 8.57 -10.73 23.66
N ALA A 189 9.36 -9.64 23.68
CA ALA A 189 8.85 -8.29 23.86
C ALA A 189 7.91 -7.86 22.71
N VAL A 190 8.25 -8.22 21.47
CA VAL A 190 7.40 -7.94 20.29
C VAL A 190 6.10 -8.74 20.36
N LEU A 191 6.14 -10.00 20.79
CA LEU A 191 4.95 -10.82 20.97
C LEU A 191 4.03 -10.25 22.06
N ALA A 192 4.57 -9.88 23.22
CA ALA A 192 3.81 -9.27 24.30
C ALA A 192 3.13 -7.96 23.84
N ARG A 193 3.87 -7.10 23.13
CA ARG A 193 3.31 -5.87 22.56
C ARG A 193 2.23 -6.16 21.51
N ASN A 194 2.39 -7.19 20.69
CA ASN A 194 1.37 -7.59 19.72
C ASN A 194 0.09 -8.06 20.40
N GLU A 195 0.20 -8.82 21.50
CA GLU A 195 -0.97 -9.25 22.27
C GLU A 195 -1.71 -8.06 22.90
N GLU A 196 -0.99 -7.07 23.43
CA GLU A 196 -1.59 -5.83 23.94
C GLU A 196 -2.33 -5.07 22.83
N LEU A 197 -1.69 -4.87 21.67
CA LEU A 197 -2.33 -4.24 20.53
C LEU A 197 -3.57 -5.01 20.05
N HIS A 198 -3.54 -6.35 20.10
CA HIS A 198 -4.70 -7.15 19.72
C HIS A 198 -5.88 -6.94 20.69
N LYS A 199 -5.61 -6.81 21.99
CA LYS A 199 -6.63 -6.47 22.99
C LYS A 199 -7.22 -5.07 22.73
N GLU A 200 -6.38 -4.08 22.40
CA GLU A 200 -6.83 -2.73 22.05
C GLU A 200 -7.68 -2.71 20.77
N VAL A 201 -7.31 -3.49 19.76
CA VAL A 201 -8.10 -3.61 18.53
C VAL A 201 -9.49 -4.17 18.86
N LEU A 202 -9.57 -5.21 19.68
CA LEU A 202 -10.86 -5.79 20.09
C LEU A 202 -11.73 -4.79 20.86
N THR A 203 -11.15 -3.97 21.74
CA THR A 203 -11.93 -2.95 22.47
C THR A 203 -12.45 -1.86 21.54
N LEU A 204 -11.62 -1.41 20.58
CA LEU A 204 -12.02 -0.42 19.57
C LEU A 204 -13.09 -0.97 18.61
N GLU A 205 -12.99 -2.22 18.20
CA GLU A 205 -14.00 -2.88 17.35
C GLU A 205 -15.37 -2.94 18.05
N ASN A 206 -15.37 -3.28 19.34
CA ASN A 206 -16.59 -3.28 20.16
C ASN A 206 -17.20 -1.88 20.28
N GLU A 207 -16.37 -0.85 20.49
CA GLU A 207 -16.86 0.53 20.57
C GLU A 207 -17.39 1.02 19.21
N ILE A 208 -16.74 0.66 18.10
CA ILE A 208 -17.22 0.95 16.75
C ILE A 208 -18.58 0.29 16.51
N ALA A 209 -18.77 -0.96 16.94
CA ALA A 209 -20.05 -1.66 16.81
C ALA A 209 -21.16 -0.94 17.58
N ARG A 210 -20.89 -0.55 18.83
CA ARG A 210 -21.82 0.21 19.67
C ARG A 210 -22.18 1.57 19.07
N LEU A 211 -21.19 2.30 18.56
CA LEU A 211 -21.42 3.59 17.91
C LEU A 211 -22.26 3.46 16.64
N LYS A 212 -22.08 2.39 15.85
CA LYS A 212 -22.92 2.11 14.67
C LYS A 212 -24.37 1.87 15.06
N GLU A 213 -24.63 1.09 16.11
CA GLU A 213 -25.98 0.88 16.63
C GLU A 213 -26.61 2.22 17.08
N LEU A 214 -25.86 3.03 17.83
CA LEU A 214 -26.34 4.34 18.27
C LEU A 214 -26.66 5.28 17.10
N VAL A 215 -25.82 5.29 16.06
CA VAL A 215 -26.09 6.06 14.84
C VAL A 215 -27.37 5.59 14.18
N GLN A 216 -27.57 4.27 14.05
CA GLN A 216 -28.80 3.72 13.47
C GLN A 216 -30.05 4.08 14.28
N GLU A 217 -29.97 4.08 15.61
CA GLU A 217 -31.07 4.52 16.46
C GLU A 217 -31.40 6.00 16.25
N LEU A 218 -30.37 6.85 16.18
CA LEU A 218 -30.54 8.28 15.99
C LEU A 218 -31.08 8.61 14.59
N THR A 219 -30.64 7.92 13.55
CA THR A 219 -31.20 8.09 12.19
C THR A 219 -32.68 7.73 12.18
N ASN A 220 -33.05 6.57 12.74
CA ASN A 220 -34.45 6.14 12.81
C ASN A 220 -35.32 7.12 13.62
N ARG A 221 -34.79 7.70 14.71
CA ARG A 221 -35.51 8.73 15.48
C ARG A 221 -35.68 10.01 14.67
N ASN A 222 -34.64 10.43 13.96
CA ASN A 222 -34.67 11.65 13.17
C ASN A 222 -35.65 11.54 12.00
N GLU A 223 -35.72 10.39 11.34
CA GLU A 223 -36.73 10.10 10.30
C GLU A 223 -38.16 10.23 10.85
N ARG A 224 -38.45 9.65 12.03
CA ARG A 224 -39.76 9.81 12.68
C ARG A 224 -40.09 11.26 13.00
N TYR A 225 -39.11 12.02 13.51
CA TYR A 225 -39.31 13.45 13.78
C TYR A 225 -39.52 14.24 12.49
N HIS A 226 -38.86 13.86 11.40
CA HIS A 226 -39.06 14.47 10.10
C HIS A 226 -40.49 14.22 9.59
N ASP A 227 -40.96 12.97 9.63
CA ASP A 227 -42.30 12.60 9.18
C ASP A 227 -43.39 13.33 9.98
N THR A 228 -43.30 13.32 11.30
CA THR A 228 -44.25 14.05 12.17
C THR A 228 -44.23 15.56 11.91
N THR A 229 -43.05 16.14 11.65
CA THR A 229 -42.96 17.57 11.28
C THR A 229 -43.67 17.84 9.96
N LEU A 230 -43.48 16.99 8.95
CA LEU A 230 -44.14 17.11 7.66
C LEU A 230 -45.66 16.97 7.76
N GLU A 231 -46.17 16.03 8.57
CA GLU A 231 -47.60 15.88 8.84
C GLU A 231 -48.18 17.13 9.50
N ASN A 232 -47.55 17.62 10.57
CA ASN A 232 -47.96 18.84 11.26
C ASN A 232 -47.98 20.06 10.31
N GLU A 233 -46.99 20.18 9.41
CA GLU A 233 -46.97 21.26 8.42
C GLU A 233 -48.12 21.17 7.40
N ARG A 234 -48.51 19.94 7.00
CA ARG A 234 -49.65 19.72 6.11
C ARG A 234 -50.95 20.09 6.79
N GLU A 235 -51.14 19.64 8.03
CA GLU A 235 -52.32 19.97 8.85
C GLU A 235 -52.43 21.48 9.10
N LEU A 236 -51.33 22.14 9.47
CA LEU A 236 -51.30 23.59 9.66
C LEU A 236 -51.66 24.34 8.39
N ARG A 237 -51.19 23.88 7.22
CA ARG A 237 -51.58 24.47 5.93
C ARG A 237 -53.08 24.28 5.67
N ALA A 238 -53.62 23.09 5.90
CA ALA A 238 -55.05 22.82 5.73
C ALA A 238 -55.92 23.69 6.66
N LEU A 239 -55.52 23.82 7.94
CA LEU A 239 -56.20 24.67 8.92
C LEU A 239 -56.15 26.15 8.53
N ARG A 240 -54.99 26.64 8.05
CA ARG A 240 -54.86 28.02 7.55
C ARG A 240 -55.79 28.27 6.37
N MET A 241 -55.84 27.35 5.40
CA MET A 241 -56.73 27.45 4.24
C MET A 241 -58.20 27.44 4.65
N TYR A 242 -58.57 26.54 5.58
CA TYR A 242 -59.93 26.47 6.12
C TYR A 242 -60.32 27.76 6.84
N ALA A 243 -59.43 28.31 7.70
CA ALA A 243 -59.68 29.56 8.40
C ALA A 243 -59.86 30.74 7.43
N LEU A 244 -59.02 30.83 6.39
CA LEU A 244 -59.17 31.84 5.33
C LEU A 244 -60.50 31.72 4.60
N HIS A 245 -60.88 30.50 4.21
CA HIS A 245 -62.15 30.24 3.53
C HIS A 245 -63.35 30.62 4.41
N LYS A 246 -63.31 30.26 5.71
CA LYS A 246 -64.35 30.63 6.67
C LYS A 246 -64.44 32.15 6.84
N LEU A 247 -63.32 32.85 7.00
CA LEU A 247 -63.30 34.31 7.08
C LEU A 247 -63.86 34.97 5.82
N GLN A 248 -63.53 34.44 4.64
CA GLN A 248 -64.07 34.94 3.38
C GLN A 248 -65.61 34.80 3.34
N LYS A 249 -66.12 33.66 3.78
CA LYS A 249 -67.56 33.41 3.88
C LYS A 249 -68.25 34.35 4.88
N ASP A 250 -67.66 34.52 6.07
CA ASP A 250 -68.22 35.37 7.12
C ASP A 250 -68.20 36.87 6.75
N VAL A 251 -67.19 37.34 5.99
CA VAL A 251 -67.04 38.75 5.59
C VAL A 251 -67.81 39.09 4.31
N TYR A 252 -67.77 38.22 3.30
CA TYR A 252 -68.31 38.52 1.97
C TYR A 252 -69.63 37.79 1.65
N GLY A 253 -70.10 36.91 2.54
CA GLY A 253 -71.47 36.37 2.51
C GLY A 253 -71.82 35.41 1.36
N ALA A 254 -70.83 34.85 0.65
CA ALA A 254 -71.05 33.83 -0.39
C ALA A 254 -71.05 32.40 0.19
#